data_AF-A0AAF0J8J5-F1
#
_entry.id   AF-A0AAF0J8J5-F1
#
_cell.length_a   1.000
_cell.length_b   1.000
_cell.length_c   1.000
_cell.angle_alpha   90.00
_cell.angle_beta   90.00
_cell.angle_gamma   90.00
#
_symmetry.space_group_name_H-M   'P 1'
#
loop_
_entity.id
_entity.type
_entity.pdbx_description
1 polymer ?
#
loop_
_entity_poly.entity_id
_entity_poly.type
_entity_poly.pdbx_seq_one_letter_code
_entity_poly.pdbx_strand_id
1 'polypeptide(L)'
;MLRWRPAPSVPAAAVPLSPFEVWVALPMLFTACVYHTLELVPVALLPATLSRVMGYPSDLFRLAHLATTTPTRTLREALAPDGWLSGAAMVRLWRTNYGSQAIENLLWRLSSVDGRKLYLVLGAEPLMACAFCSSDAEYKAYAAFQVLAIYLAHAWIIMLLTMPAYDTLSAVIDYVLLRGKVAPAEELRPVRTRAHMRFVALAALVVLCAADVARILFATYVPVQGLWQHWHANAHLLRHMCLLLLLALVWLSTRVQVPAVQVLQALQAMSSVANDVETRHGAGRGGPDEGATRTDS
;
A
#
# COMPACT_ATOMS: atom_id res chain seq x y z
N MET A 1 -13.40 4.50 52.95
CA MET A 1 -14.05 3.98 51.73
C MET A 1 -14.20 5.13 50.72
N LEU A 2 -13.26 5.27 49.79
CA LEU A 2 -13.33 6.28 48.73
C LEU A 2 -14.02 5.65 47.50
N ARG A 3 -15.23 6.12 47.18
CA ARG A 3 -15.96 5.70 45.97
C ARG A 3 -15.24 6.26 44.74
N TRP A 4 -14.61 5.38 43.97
CA TRP A 4 -14.21 5.64 42.59
C TRP A 4 -15.45 6.04 41.79
N ARG A 5 -15.54 7.31 41.36
CA ARG A 5 -16.46 7.70 40.29
C ARG A 5 -15.78 7.37 38.97
N PRO A 6 -16.36 6.53 38.10
CA PRO A 6 -15.83 6.39 36.74
C PRO A 6 -15.91 7.76 36.06
N ALA A 7 -14.82 8.18 35.42
CA ALA A 7 -14.81 9.37 34.60
C ALA A 7 -15.88 9.24 33.50
N PRO A 8 -16.62 10.31 33.17
CA PRO A 8 -17.58 10.27 32.08
C PRO A 8 -16.86 9.86 30.80
N SER A 9 -17.41 8.88 30.09
CA SER A 9 -16.96 8.50 28.76
C SER A 9 -17.18 9.68 27.83
N VAL A 10 -16.15 10.50 27.62
CA VAL A 10 -16.15 11.52 26.57
C VAL A 10 -16.33 10.77 25.25
N PRO A 11 -17.42 11.01 24.48
CA PRO A 11 -17.55 10.39 23.17
C PRO A 11 -16.31 10.75 22.36
N ALA A 12 -15.72 9.79 21.65
CA ALA A 12 -14.56 10.01 20.79
C ALA A 12 -14.90 11.12 19.79
N ALA A 13 -14.52 12.36 20.13
CA ALA A 13 -14.78 13.51 19.28
C ALA A 13 -13.98 13.28 18.00
N ALA A 14 -14.67 13.20 16.87
CA ALA A 14 -14.03 13.07 15.58
C ALA A 14 -13.06 14.23 15.42
N VAL A 15 -11.78 13.90 15.25
CA VAL A 15 -10.71 14.89 15.11
C VAL A 15 -11.02 15.70 13.85
N PRO A 16 -11.16 17.03 13.94
CA PRO A 16 -11.42 17.83 12.77
C PRO A 16 -10.28 17.69 11.77
N LEU A 17 -10.64 17.59 10.49
CA LEU A 17 -9.70 17.54 9.37
C LEU A 17 -8.91 18.84 9.24
N SER A 18 -7.60 18.77 9.04
CA SER A 18 -6.81 19.95 8.68
C SER A 18 -7.01 20.32 7.20
N PRO A 19 -6.77 21.58 6.79
CA PRO A 19 -6.80 21.98 5.38
C PRO A 19 -5.92 21.09 4.50
N PHE A 20 -4.70 20.76 4.93
CA PHE A 20 -3.85 19.78 4.24
C PHE A 20 -4.58 18.43 4.01
N GLU A 21 -5.24 17.89 5.03
CA GLU A 21 -5.95 16.62 4.90
C GLU A 21 -7.14 16.70 3.93
N VAL A 22 -7.88 17.82 3.95
CA VAL A 22 -9.03 18.04 3.06
C VAL A 22 -8.59 18.22 1.62
N TRP A 23 -7.55 19.02 1.38
CA TRP A 23 -7.21 19.50 0.04
C TRP A 23 -6.12 18.67 -0.65
N VAL A 24 -5.33 17.90 0.10
CA VAL A 24 -4.22 17.10 -0.46
C VAL A 24 -4.41 15.62 -0.14
N ALA A 25 -4.46 15.25 1.14
CA ALA A 25 -4.43 13.85 1.54
C ALA A 25 -5.68 13.08 1.09
N LEU A 26 -6.88 13.64 1.31
CA LEU A 26 -8.14 13.00 0.91
C LEU A 26 -8.29 12.84 -0.62
N PRO A 27 -8.02 13.87 -1.44
CA PRO A 27 -8.02 13.71 -2.89
C PRO A 27 -7.02 12.65 -3.36
N MET A 28 -5.79 12.64 -2.82
CA MET A 28 -4.80 11.62 -3.16
C MET A 28 -5.21 10.21 -2.75
N LEU A 29 -5.78 10.06 -1.55
CA LEU A 29 -6.31 8.78 -1.10
C LEU A 29 -7.47 8.32 -2.00
N PHE A 30 -8.39 9.23 -2.30
CA PHE A 30 -9.53 8.95 -3.17
C PHE A 30 -9.07 8.51 -4.56
N THR A 31 -8.14 9.24 -5.19
CA THR A 31 -7.63 8.89 -6.51
C THR A 31 -6.86 7.57 -6.48
N ALA A 32 -6.05 7.31 -5.46
CA ALA A 32 -5.35 6.03 -5.31
C ALA A 32 -6.31 4.85 -5.09
N CYS A 33 -7.36 5.03 -4.28
CA CYS A 33 -8.41 4.03 -4.09
C CYS A 33 -9.18 3.77 -5.39
N VAL A 34 -9.59 4.82 -6.12
CA VAL A 34 -10.26 4.69 -7.42
C VAL A 34 -9.37 3.99 -8.43
N TYR A 35 -8.09 4.34 -8.49
CA TYR A 35 -7.13 3.65 -9.35
C TYR A 35 -7.10 2.15 -9.04
N HIS A 36 -6.90 1.78 -7.77
CA HIS A 36 -6.85 0.37 -7.39
C HIS A 36 -8.15 -0.39 -7.59
N THR A 37 -9.31 0.22 -7.37
CA THR A 37 -10.58 -0.46 -7.63
C THR A 37 -10.80 -0.67 -9.11
N LEU A 38 -10.42 0.28 -9.97
CA LEU A 38 -10.49 0.12 -11.42
C LEU A 38 -9.52 -0.96 -11.92
N GLU A 39 -8.35 -1.12 -11.30
CA GLU A 39 -7.40 -2.21 -11.61
C GLU A 39 -7.88 -3.61 -11.20
N LEU A 40 -8.98 -3.72 -10.43
CA LEU A 40 -9.65 -4.99 -10.16
C LEU A 40 -10.69 -5.34 -11.22
N VAL A 41 -11.08 -4.38 -12.07
CA VAL A 41 -12.08 -4.57 -13.12
C VAL A 41 -11.38 -5.11 -14.38
N PRO A 42 -11.86 -6.21 -14.98
CA PRO A 42 -11.36 -6.68 -16.28
C PRO A 42 -11.44 -5.58 -17.34
N VAL A 43 -10.36 -5.41 -18.12
CA VAL A 43 -10.29 -4.42 -19.23
C VAL A 43 -11.48 -4.53 -20.18
N ALA A 44 -12.02 -5.73 -20.38
CA ALA A 44 -13.17 -5.97 -21.25
C ALA A 44 -14.48 -5.32 -20.79
N LEU A 45 -14.60 -4.99 -19.50
CA LEU A 45 -15.78 -4.33 -18.92
C LEU A 45 -15.64 -2.80 -18.86
N LEU A 46 -14.44 -2.27 -19.14
CA LEU A 46 -14.19 -0.84 -19.08
C LEU A 46 -14.52 -0.14 -20.41
N PRO A 47 -15.01 1.11 -20.37
CA PRO A 47 -15.14 1.95 -21.56
C PRO A 47 -13.80 2.09 -22.29
N ALA A 48 -13.84 2.23 -23.62
CA ALA A 48 -12.65 2.29 -24.47
C ALA A 48 -11.67 3.45 -24.14
N THR A 49 -12.15 4.49 -23.46
CA THR A 49 -11.31 5.61 -22.97
C THR A 49 -10.49 5.21 -21.74
N LEU A 50 -11.09 4.46 -20.81
CA LEU A 50 -10.45 4.02 -19.58
C LEU A 50 -9.62 2.76 -19.79
N SER A 51 -10.08 1.85 -20.64
CA SER A 51 -9.41 0.57 -20.92
C SER A 51 -8.00 0.72 -21.50
N ARG A 52 -7.64 1.92 -21.99
CA ARG A 52 -6.28 2.21 -22.49
C ARG A 52 -5.24 2.36 -21.39
N VAL A 53 -5.68 2.78 -20.22
CA VAL A 53 -4.80 3.21 -19.12
C VAL A 53 -5.04 2.37 -17.87
N MET A 54 -6.24 1.79 -17.72
CA MET A 54 -6.66 1.10 -16.51
C MET A 54 -7.32 -0.25 -16.81
N GLY A 55 -7.27 -1.10 -15.80
CA GLY A 55 -8.02 -2.35 -15.75
C GLY A 55 -7.11 -3.55 -15.82
N TYR A 56 -7.60 -4.63 -15.22
CA TYR A 56 -6.88 -5.89 -15.18
C TYR A 56 -6.70 -6.48 -16.61
N PRO A 57 -5.45 -6.60 -17.11
CA PRO A 57 -5.19 -7.19 -18.43
C PRO A 57 -5.49 -8.69 -18.37
N SER A 58 -6.58 -9.10 -19.03
CA SER A 58 -7.02 -10.49 -19.06
C SER A 58 -5.95 -11.41 -19.65
N ASP A 59 -5.78 -12.59 -19.08
CA ASP A 59 -4.92 -13.64 -19.65
C ASP A 59 -5.49 -14.12 -21.00
N LEU A 60 -4.66 -14.15 -22.04
CA LEU A 60 -5.03 -14.58 -23.40
C LEU A 60 -5.57 -16.01 -23.40
N PHE A 61 -4.94 -16.92 -22.67
CA PHE A 61 -5.35 -18.32 -22.61
C PHE A 61 -6.68 -18.46 -21.87
N ARG A 62 -6.89 -17.65 -20.83
CA ARG A 62 -8.17 -17.61 -20.11
C ARG A 62 -9.29 -17.05 -20.97
N LEU A 63 -9.03 -15.94 -21.66
CA LEU A 63 -9.99 -15.27 -22.52
C LEU A 63 -10.34 -16.14 -23.73
N ALA A 64 -9.36 -16.90 -24.22
CA ALA A 64 -9.57 -17.84 -25.31
C ALA A 64 -10.17 -19.18 -24.87
N HIS A 65 -10.34 -19.42 -23.56
CA HIS A 65 -10.69 -20.75 -23.04
C HIS A 65 -9.77 -21.86 -23.58
N LEU A 66 -8.48 -21.55 -23.76
CA LEU A 66 -7.46 -22.45 -24.29
C LEU A 66 -6.49 -22.86 -23.21
N ALA A 67 -5.95 -24.08 -23.31
CA ALA A 67 -4.82 -24.48 -22.48
C ALA A 67 -3.57 -23.68 -22.85
N THR A 68 -2.73 -23.42 -21.86
CA THR A 68 -1.39 -22.82 -22.04
C THR A 68 -0.45 -23.68 -22.88
N THR A 69 -0.81 -24.92 -23.19
CA THR A 69 -0.10 -25.84 -24.10
C THR A 69 -0.67 -25.86 -25.52
N THR A 70 -1.74 -25.11 -25.80
CA THR A 70 -2.37 -25.06 -27.13
C THR A 70 -1.37 -24.60 -28.19
N PRO A 71 -1.30 -25.24 -29.38
CA PRO A 71 -0.38 -24.85 -30.43
C PRO A 71 -0.50 -23.37 -30.82
N THR A 72 0.63 -22.71 -31.06
CA THR A 72 0.67 -21.28 -31.42
C THR A 72 -0.05 -20.98 -32.73
N ARG A 73 -0.18 -21.98 -33.62
CA ARG A 73 -0.98 -21.87 -34.84
C ARG A 73 -2.44 -21.51 -34.54
N THR A 74 -3.05 -22.18 -33.57
CA THR A 74 -4.43 -21.89 -33.15
C THR A 74 -4.56 -20.48 -32.57
N LEU A 75 -3.57 -20.04 -31.78
CA LEU A 75 -3.54 -18.67 -31.26
C LEU A 75 -3.39 -17.64 -32.38
N ARG A 76 -2.55 -17.91 -33.38
CA ARG A 76 -2.36 -17.03 -34.55
C ARG A 76 -3.65 -16.91 -35.36
N GLU A 77 -4.31 -18.03 -35.65
CA GLU A 77 -5.61 -18.05 -36.35
C GLU A 77 -6.68 -17.30 -35.55
N ALA A 78 -6.70 -17.44 -34.23
CA ALA A 78 -7.63 -16.72 -33.36
C ALA A 78 -7.39 -15.20 -33.33
N LEU A 79 -6.12 -14.78 -33.28
CA LEU A 79 -5.69 -13.36 -33.23
C LEU A 79 -5.59 -12.68 -34.59
N ALA A 80 -5.79 -13.41 -35.69
CA ALA A 80 -5.87 -12.85 -37.03
C ALA A 80 -6.94 -11.74 -37.10
N PRO A 81 -6.87 -10.80 -38.06
CA PRO A 81 -7.89 -9.75 -38.23
C PRO A 81 -9.31 -10.31 -38.32
N ASP A 82 -9.48 -11.43 -39.00
CA ASP A 82 -10.76 -12.14 -39.17
C ASP A 82 -10.95 -13.29 -38.18
N GLY A 83 -10.03 -13.43 -37.22
CA GLY A 83 -10.07 -14.46 -36.20
C GLY A 83 -11.13 -14.16 -35.12
N TRP A 84 -11.58 -15.20 -34.42
CA TRP A 84 -12.65 -15.07 -33.43
C TRP A 84 -12.25 -14.26 -32.17
N LEU A 85 -10.95 -14.08 -31.90
CA LEU A 85 -10.47 -13.17 -30.84
C LEU A 85 -10.29 -11.73 -31.33
N SER A 86 -10.46 -11.45 -32.62
CA SER A 86 -10.18 -10.14 -33.18
C SER A 86 -11.06 -9.04 -32.58
N GLY A 87 -12.31 -9.37 -32.27
CA GLY A 87 -13.29 -8.49 -31.65
C GLY A 87 -13.13 -8.31 -30.14
N ALA A 88 -12.30 -9.12 -29.48
CA ALA A 88 -12.09 -9.02 -28.04
C ALA A 88 -11.46 -7.66 -27.70
N ALA A 89 -12.03 -6.99 -26.69
CA ALA A 89 -11.62 -5.63 -26.30
C ALA A 89 -10.11 -5.53 -26.02
N MET A 90 -9.53 -6.53 -25.36
CA MET A 90 -8.11 -6.64 -25.09
C MET A 90 -7.27 -6.70 -26.37
N VAL A 91 -7.64 -7.52 -27.34
CA VAL A 91 -6.87 -7.69 -28.59
C VAL A 91 -6.95 -6.42 -29.43
N ARG A 92 -8.11 -5.76 -29.48
CA ARG A 92 -8.24 -4.44 -30.11
C ARG A 92 -7.32 -3.43 -29.44
N LEU A 93 -7.29 -3.40 -28.12
CA LEU A 93 -6.42 -2.51 -27.36
C LEU A 93 -4.94 -2.75 -27.69
N TRP A 94 -4.50 -4.01 -27.74
CA TRP A 94 -3.13 -4.34 -28.11
C TRP A 94 -2.77 -3.86 -29.51
N ARG A 95 -3.66 -4.05 -30.50
CA ARG A 95 -3.46 -3.53 -31.86
C ARG A 95 -3.36 -2.00 -31.87
N THR A 96 -4.19 -1.31 -31.10
CA THR A 96 -4.17 0.16 -31.02
C THR A 96 -2.90 0.69 -30.33
N ASN A 97 -2.45 0.05 -29.26
CA ASN A 97 -1.35 0.55 -28.44
C ASN A 97 0.04 0.13 -28.95
N TYR A 98 0.16 -1.10 -29.46
CA TYR A 98 1.46 -1.69 -29.83
C TYR A 98 1.58 -2.06 -31.32
N GLY A 99 0.47 -2.05 -32.07
CA GLY A 99 0.44 -2.44 -33.47
C GLY A 99 0.40 -3.95 -33.72
N SER A 100 0.25 -4.34 -34.99
CA SER A 100 0.17 -5.75 -35.41
C SER A 100 1.49 -6.50 -35.24
N GLN A 101 2.63 -5.83 -35.44
CA GLN A 101 3.95 -6.43 -35.31
C GLN A 101 4.25 -6.89 -33.87
N ALA A 102 3.79 -6.15 -32.87
CA ALA A 102 3.96 -6.53 -31.47
C ALA A 102 3.19 -7.82 -31.13
N ILE A 103 2.02 -8.03 -31.73
CA ILE A 103 1.24 -9.27 -31.56
C ILE A 103 1.96 -10.45 -32.21
N GLU A 104 2.55 -10.28 -33.39
CA GLU A 104 3.37 -11.33 -34.01
C GLU A 104 4.63 -11.64 -33.19
N ASN A 105 5.27 -10.63 -32.60
CA ASN A 105 6.41 -10.84 -31.69
C ASN A 105 5.97 -11.64 -30.44
N LEU A 106 4.81 -11.31 -29.87
CA LEU A 106 4.22 -12.07 -28.77
C LEU A 106 3.97 -13.53 -29.19
N LEU A 107 3.32 -13.76 -30.34
CA LEU A 107 3.07 -15.09 -30.87
C LEU A 107 4.36 -15.88 -31.11
N TRP A 108 5.40 -15.23 -31.66
CA TRP A 108 6.70 -15.83 -31.86
C TRP A 108 7.32 -16.28 -30.52
N ARG A 109 7.24 -15.46 -29.46
CA ARG A 109 7.69 -15.86 -28.12
C ARG A 109 6.84 -17.01 -27.55
N LEU A 110 5.53 -16.97 -27.73
CA LEU A 110 4.63 -18.05 -27.31
C LEU A 110 4.82 -19.35 -28.11
N SER A 111 5.66 -19.37 -29.16
CA SER A 111 6.01 -20.61 -29.87
C SER A 111 6.98 -21.50 -29.08
N SER A 112 7.72 -20.95 -28.11
CA SER A 112 8.62 -21.71 -27.26
C SER A 112 8.03 -21.97 -25.87
N VAL A 113 8.49 -23.05 -25.21
CA VAL A 113 8.06 -23.39 -23.85
C VAL A 113 8.52 -22.32 -22.86
N ASP A 114 9.75 -21.82 -23.01
CA ASP A 114 10.29 -20.80 -22.11
C ASP A 114 9.59 -19.45 -22.27
N GLY A 115 9.22 -19.07 -23.50
CA GLY A 115 8.42 -17.87 -23.74
C GLY A 115 7.01 -17.97 -23.14
N ARG A 116 6.40 -19.16 -23.13
CA ARG A 116 5.12 -19.40 -22.43
C ARG A 116 5.26 -19.29 -20.92
N LYS A 117 6.33 -19.83 -20.32
CA LYS A 117 6.60 -19.64 -18.88
C LYS A 117 6.79 -18.17 -18.54
N LEU A 118 7.53 -17.46 -19.36
CA LEU A 118 7.75 -16.02 -19.21
C LEU A 118 6.43 -15.25 -19.29
N TYR A 119 5.56 -15.58 -20.25
CA TYR A 119 4.21 -15.02 -20.37
C TYR A 119 3.35 -15.26 -19.12
N LEU A 120 3.38 -16.47 -18.55
CA LEU A 120 2.56 -16.80 -17.38
C LEU A 120 2.85 -15.91 -16.17
N VAL A 121 4.09 -15.43 -16.06
CA VAL A 121 4.53 -14.59 -14.95
C VAL A 121 4.48 -13.10 -15.30
N LEU A 122 4.89 -12.72 -16.50
CA LEU A 122 4.99 -11.31 -16.88
C LEU A 122 3.70 -10.75 -17.51
N GLY A 123 2.88 -11.60 -18.11
CA GLY A 123 1.76 -11.20 -18.95
C GLY A 123 2.19 -10.78 -20.36
N ALA A 124 1.23 -10.25 -21.13
CA ALA A 124 1.44 -9.88 -22.54
C ALA A 124 2.22 -8.57 -22.70
N GLU A 125 1.96 -7.58 -21.84
CA GLU A 125 2.44 -6.21 -22.00
C GLU A 125 3.97 -6.10 -22.11
N PRO A 126 4.80 -6.62 -21.18
CA PRO A 126 6.25 -6.47 -21.29
C PRO A 126 6.83 -7.18 -22.52
N LEU A 127 6.19 -8.24 -23.01
CA LEU A 127 6.58 -8.96 -24.22
C LEU A 127 6.27 -8.17 -25.51
N MET A 128 5.28 -7.28 -25.46
CA MET A 128 4.88 -6.43 -26.58
C MET A 128 5.50 -5.03 -26.53
N ALA A 129 5.65 -4.46 -25.33
CA ALA A 129 6.10 -3.09 -25.11
C ALA A 129 7.62 -2.92 -25.23
N CYS A 130 8.40 -3.94 -24.85
CA CYS A 130 9.86 -3.86 -24.94
C CYS A 130 10.36 -4.24 -26.34
N ALA A 131 10.55 -3.24 -27.20
CA ALA A 131 11.06 -3.44 -28.57
C ALA A 131 12.53 -3.93 -28.63
N PHE A 132 13.34 -3.58 -27.62
CA PHE A 132 14.78 -3.88 -27.57
C PHE A 132 15.11 -5.17 -26.81
N CYS A 133 14.13 -5.80 -26.16
CA CYS A 133 14.36 -7.01 -25.37
C CYS A 133 14.52 -8.22 -26.29
N SER A 134 15.67 -8.88 -26.18
CA SER A 134 16.07 -10.05 -26.95
C SER A 134 16.15 -11.31 -26.07
N SER A 135 16.55 -11.16 -24.81
CA SER A 135 16.76 -12.23 -23.84
C SER A 135 15.70 -12.25 -22.72
N ASP A 136 15.51 -13.40 -22.07
CA ASP A 136 14.60 -13.53 -20.93
C ASP A 136 14.99 -12.59 -19.77
N ALA A 137 16.30 -12.37 -19.59
CA ALA A 137 16.82 -11.48 -18.56
C ALA A 137 16.42 -10.02 -18.81
N GLU A 138 16.45 -9.57 -20.07
CA GLU A 138 16.04 -8.21 -20.45
C GLU A 138 14.53 -7.99 -20.21
N TYR A 139 13.68 -8.96 -20.56
CA TYR A 139 12.24 -8.84 -20.27
C TYR A 139 11.96 -8.84 -18.76
N LYS A 140 12.66 -9.68 -17.98
CA LYS A 140 12.55 -9.68 -16.52
C LYS A 140 12.99 -8.35 -15.93
N ALA A 141 14.10 -7.79 -16.40
CA ALA A 141 14.60 -6.49 -15.95
C ALA A 141 13.62 -5.36 -16.30
N TYR A 142 13.09 -5.35 -17.52
CA TYR A 142 12.09 -4.39 -17.97
C TYR A 142 10.82 -4.44 -17.09
N ALA A 143 10.29 -5.64 -16.84
CA ALA A 143 9.13 -5.83 -15.98
C ALA A 143 9.42 -5.44 -14.51
N ALA A 144 10.60 -5.80 -14.00
CA ALA A 144 11.02 -5.44 -12.64
C ALA A 144 11.13 -3.92 -12.47
N PHE A 145 11.64 -3.21 -13.48
CA PHE A 145 11.71 -1.75 -13.48
C PHE A 145 10.31 -1.11 -13.44
N GLN A 146 9.36 -1.61 -14.23
CA GLN A 146 7.97 -1.12 -14.20
C GLN A 146 7.33 -1.34 -12.82
N VAL A 147 7.53 -2.52 -12.22
CA VAL A 147 7.06 -2.82 -10.87
C VAL A 147 7.67 -1.86 -9.85
N LEU A 148 8.99 -1.63 -9.92
CA LEU A 148 9.68 -0.70 -9.02
C LEU A 148 9.11 0.72 -9.13
N ALA A 149 8.87 1.21 -10.35
CA ALA A 149 8.28 2.53 -10.58
C ALA A 149 6.90 2.66 -9.93
N ILE A 150 6.06 1.61 -10.02
CA ILE A 150 4.76 1.57 -9.35
C ILE A 150 4.96 1.66 -7.83
N TYR A 151 5.82 0.84 -7.23
CA TYR A 151 6.03 0.87 -5.77
C TYR A 151 6.64 2.19 -5.27
N LEU A 152 7.49 2.85 -6.07
CA LEU A 152 8.00 4.19 -5.76
C LEU A 152 6.89 5.24 -5.76
N ALA A 153 5.96 5.20 -6.71
CA ALA A 153 4.79 6.08 -6.72
C ALA A 153 3.91 5.86 -5.47
N HIS A 154 3.72 4.61 -5.04
CA HIS A 154 2.98 4.30 -3.81
C HIS A 154 3.72 4.75 -2.56
N ALA A 155 5.04 4.60 -2.51
CA ALA A 155 5.85 5.11 -1.41
C ALA A 155 5.67 6.63 -1.29
N TRP A 156 5.65 7.35 -2.41
CA TRP A 156 5.40 8.79 -2.43
C TRP A 156 4.00 9.15 -1.88
N ILE A 157 2.96 8.44 -2.31
CA ILE A 157 1.60 8.63 -1.77
C ILE A 157 1.56 8.37 -0.26
N ILE A 158 2.14 7.26 0.22
CA ILE A 158 2.16 6.93 1.64
C ILE A 158 2.94 7.97 2.44
N MET A 159 4.05 8.49 1.92
CA MET A 159 4.80 9.57 2.56
C MET A 159 3.93 10.80 2.79
N LEU A 160 3.13 11.20 1.79
CA LEU A 160 2.21 12.34 1.91
C LEU A 160 1.05 12.06 2.88
N LEU A 161 0.46 10.86 2.82
CA LEU A 161 -0.63 10.47 3.73
C LEU A 161 -0.20 10.37 5.20
N THR A 162 1.07 10.04 5.44
CA THR A 162 1.62 9.88 6.79
C THR A 162 2.42 11.08 7.27
N MET A 163 2.42 12.19 6.52
CA MET A 163 3.09 13.43 6.92
C MET A 163 2.44 13.99 8.20
N PRO A 164 3.24 14.43 9.19
CA PRO A 164 2.68 15.05 10.39
C PRO A 164 2.04 16.39 10.04
N ALA A 165 0.95 16.75 10.73
CA ALA A 165 0.17 17.95 10.43
C ALA A 165 0.91 19.28 10.73
N TYR A 166 2.06 19.22 11.40
CA TYR A 166 2.85 20.38 11.80
C TYR A 166 4.22 20.45 11.12
N ASP A 167 4.47 19.62 10.10
CA ASP A 167 5.70 19.73 9.32
C ASP A 167 5.67 20.96 8.39
N THR A 168 6.84 21.35 7.88
CA THR A 168 7.02 22.55 7.05
C THR A 168 6.03 22.63 5.88
N LEU A 169 5.74 21.52 5.21
CA LEU A 169 4.82 21.49 4.08
C LEU A 169 3.36 21.68 4.49
N SER A 170 2.88 20.97 5.52
CA SER A 170 1.52 21.11 6.03
C SER A 170 1.29 22.50 6.63
N ALA A 171 2.28 23.03 7.36
CA ALA A 171 2.21 24.37 7.94
C ALA A 171 2.15 25.47 6.86
N VAL A 172 2.90 25.32 5.76
CA VAL A 172 2.85 26.25 4.62
C VAL A 172 1.47 26.22 3.96
N ILE A 173 0.91 25.03 3.74
CA ILE A 173 -0.42 24.90 3.11
C ILE A 173 -1.51 25.49 4.02
N ASP A 174 -1.45 25.21 5.32
CA ASP A 174 -2.38 25.79 6.30
C ASP A 174 -2.24 27.31 6.37
N TYR A 175 -1.00 27.85 6.33
CA TYR A 175 -0.76 29.29 6.29
C TYR A 175 -1.35 29.96 5.03
N VAL A 176 -1.14 29.35 3.86
CA VAL A 176 -1.64 29.85 2.57
C VAL A 176 -3.17 29.81 2.53
N LEU A 177 -3.78 28.69 2.91
CA LEU A 177 -5.23 28.51 2.85
C LEU A 177 -5.99 29.28 3.94
N LEU A 178 -5.41 29.42 5.13
CA LEU A 178 -6.00 30.16 6.25
C LEU A 178 -5.60 31.65 6.30
N ARG A 179 -4.94 32.16 5.24
CA ARG A 179 -4.51 33.57 5.11
C ARG A 179 -3.78 34.09 6.36
N GLY A 180 -2.83 33.31 6.88
CA GLY A 180 -1.98 33.72 8.00
C GLY A 180 -2.57 33.56 9.40
N LYS A 181 -3.75 32.96 9.56
CA LYS A 181 -4.27 32.56 10.88
C LYS A 181 -3.77 31.17 11.25
N VAL A 182 -2.60 31.09 11.86
CA VAL A 182 -2.08 29.85 12.45
C VAL A 182 -2.78 29.66 13.80
N ALA A 183 -3.51 28.56 13.96
CA ALA A 183 -4.09 28.20 15.26
C ALA A 183 -2.96 28.02 16.30
N PRO A 184 -3.14 28.48 17.56
CA PRO A 184 -2.09 28.39 18.57
C PRO A 184 -1.67 26.92 18.80
N ALA A 185 -0.36 26.71 18.84
CA ALA A 185 0.33 25.43 18.77
C ALA A 185 0.32 24.61 20.09
N GLU A 186 -0.80 24.57 20.82
CA GLU A 186 -0.83 24.08 22.21
C GLU A 186 -1.73 22.87 22.47
N GLU A 187 -1.91 22.01 21.48
CA GLU A 187 -2.35 20.63 21.75
C GLU A 187 -1.26 19.67 21.29
N LEU A 188 -0.60 19.02 22.27
CA LEU A 188 0.26 17.85 22.07
C LEU A 188 -0.55 16.74 21.36
N ARG A 189 -0.63 16.85 20.04
CA ARG A 189 -1.39 15.95 19.15
C ARG A 189 -0.42 15.02 18.42
N PRO A 190 -0.85 13.78 18.15
CA PRO A 190 0.02 12.60 18.16
C PRO A 190 0.92 12.50 16.92
N VAL A 191 2.15 13.02 17.03
CA VAL A 191 3.22 12.86 16.02
C VAL A 191 3.71 11.40 15.94
N ARG A 192 3.62 10.64 17.04
CA ARG A 192 4.23 9.31 17.18
C ARG A 192 3.53 8.20 16.37
N THR A 193 2.21 8.27 16.21
CA THR A 193 1.45 7.24 15.47
C THR A 193 1.68 7.32 13.97
N ARG A 194 1.75 8.53 13.39
CA ARG A 194 1.98 8.72 11.95
C ARG A 194 3.37 8.30 11.52
N ALA A 195 4.41 8.70 12.26
CA ALA A 195 5.79 8.31 11.96
C ALA A 195 5.99 6.79 12.04
N HIS A 196 5.37 6.13 13.03
CA HIS A 196 5.39 4.68 13.13
C HIS A 196 4.67 4.02 11.95
N MET A 197 3.45 4.48 11.61
CA MET A 197 2.70 3.96 10.46
C MET A 197 3.41 4.18 9.14
N ARG A 198 4.11 5.30 8.96
CA ARG A 198 4.98 5.55 7.81
C ARG A 198 6.04 4.47 7.68
N PHE A 199 6.78 4.21 8.76
CA PHE A 199 7.82 3.18 8.75
C PHE A 199 7.25 1.80 8.45
N VAL A 200 6.17 1.40 9.13
CA VAL A 200 5.50 0.11 8.93
C VAL A 200 4.98 -0.03 7.50
N ALA A 201 4.34 1.00 6.96
CA ALA A 201 3.76 0.97 5.62
C ALA A 201 4.84 0.95 4.52
N LEU A 202 5.94 1.68 4.70
CA LEU A 202 7.07 1.62 3.77
C LEU A 202 7.78 0.27 3.84
N ALA A 203 7.96 -0.30 5.03
CA ALA A 203 8.49 -1.64 5.18
C ALA A 203 7.58 -2.68 4.49
N ALA A 204 6.26 -2.57 4.67
CA ALA A 204 5.30 -3.42 3.96
C ALA A 204 5.38 -3.25 2.44
N LEU A 205 5.50 -2.02 1.93
CA LEU A 205 5.73 -1.76 0.49
C LEU A 205 7.02 -2.40 -0.01
N VAL A 206 8.12 -2.31 0.74
CA VAL A 206 9.40 -2.93 0.36
C VAL A 206 9.25 -4.45 0.30
N VAL A 207 8.57 -5.06 1.26
CA VAL A 207 8.30 -6.51 1.26
C VAL A 207 7.44 -6.93 0.06
N LEU A 208 6.37 -6.19 -0.23
CA LEU A 208 5.51 -6.44 -1.40
C LEU A 208 6.29 -6.26 -2.72
N CYS A 209 7.10 -5.22 -2.83
CA CYS A 209 7.97 -4.98 -3.98
C CYS A 209 8.99 -6.11 -4.15
N ALA A 210 9.65 -6.54 -3.07
CA ALA A 210 10.60 -7.64 -3.12
C ALA A 210 9.93 -8.95 -3.52
N ALA A 211 8.71 -9.22 -3.04
CA ALA A 211 7.94 -10.39 -3.45
C ALA A 211 7.58 -10.36 -4.94
N ASP A 212 7.14 -9.22 -5.48
CA ASP A 212 6.85 -9.07 -6.91
C ASP A 212 8.10 -9.18 -7.79
N VAL A 213 9.22 -8.58 -7.37
CA VAL A 213 10.50 -8.69 -8.10
C VAL A 213 11.02 -10.13 -8.04
N ALA A 214 11.00 -10.78 -6.88
CA ALA A 214 11.38 -12.18 -6.75
C ALA A 214 10.54 -13.06 -7.67
N ARG A 215 9.22 -12.88 -7.68
CA ARG A 215 8.30 -13.58 -8.59
C ARG A 215 8.71 -13.45 -10.05
N ILE A 216 9.10 -12.25 -10.49
CA ILE A 216 9.59 -11.97 -11.86
C ILE A 216 10.91 -12.70 -12.12
N LEU A 217 11.87 -12.64 -11.19
CA LEU A 217 13.18 -13.28 -11.34
C LEU A 217 13.06 -14.81 -11.44
N PHE A 218 12.17 -15.40 -10.63
CA PHE A 218 11.91 -16.84 -10.59
C PHE A 218 10.90 -17.34 -11.63
N ALA A 219 10.53 -16.52 -12.63
CA ALA A 219 9.53 -16.88 -13.64
C ALA A 219 9.81 -18.20 -14.38
N THR A 220 11.08 -18.55 -14.54
CA THR A 220 11.55 -19.73 -15.27
C THR A 220 11.19 -21.07 -14.60
N TYR A 221 10.87 -21.05 -13.31
CA TYR A 221 10.56 -22.25 -12.52
C TYR A 221 9.05 -22.55 -12.44
N VAL A 222 8.20 -21.73 -13.07
CA VAL A 222 6.75 -21.88 -13.00
C VAL A 222 6.29 -23.01 -13.94
N PRO A 223 5.48 -23.97 -13.47
CA PRO A 223 4.92 -25.00 -14.33
C PRO A 223 3.92 -24.41 -15.31
N VAL A 224 3.93 -24.92 -16.55
CA VAL A 224 3.04 -24.42 -17.62
C VAL A 224 1.58 -24.86 -17.41
N GLN A 225 1.32 -25.87 -16.58
CA GLN A 225 -0.02 -26.43 -16.33
C GLN A 225 -0.42 -26.40 -14.85
N GLY A 226 -1.74 -26.45 -14.59
CA GLY A 226 -2.31 -26.55 -13.24
C GLY A 226 -2.86 -25.23 -12.70
N LEU A 227 -2.97 -25.13 -11.37
CA LEU A 227 -3.53 -23.97 -10.65
C LEU A 227 -2.84 -22.62 -10.94
N TRP A 228 -1.66 -22.67 -11.59
CA TRP A 228 -0.78 -21.54 -11.85
C TRP A 228 -0.90 -20.98 -13.28
N GLN A 229 -1.83 -21.49 -14.09
CA GLN A 229 -2.02 -21.06 -15.48
C GLN A 229 -2.40 -19.57 -15.65
N HIS A 230 -2.83 -18.90 -14.58
CA HIS A 230 -3.22 -17.49 -14.58
C HIS A 230 -2.42 -16.70 -13.52
N TRP A 231 -1.15 -17.04 -13.35
CA TRP A 231 -0.35 -16.51 -12.25
C TRP A 231 -0.20 -14.98 -12.30
N HIS A 232 0.16 -14.40 -13.45
CA HIS A 232 0.24 -12.94 -13.60
C HIS A 232 -1.11 -12.26 -13.32
N ALA A 233 -2.23 -12.91 -13.67
CA ALA A 233 -3.57 -12.43 -13.38
C ALA A 233 -3.82 -12.29 -11.87
N ASN A 234 -3.58 -13.38 -11.16
CA ASN A 234 -3.81 -13.47 -9.74
C ASN A 234 -2.84 -12.58 -8.97
N ALA A 235 -1.58 -12.49 -9.40
CA ALA A 235 -0.58 -11.61 -8.83
C ALA A 235 -0.97 -10.13 -8.99
N HIS A 236 -1.48 -9.73 -10.16
CA HIS A 236 -1.99 -8.38 -10.39
C HIS A 236 -3.12 -8.04 -9.41
N LEU A 237 -4.14 -8.90 -9.33
CA LEU A 237 -5.28 -8.71 -8.43
C LEU A 237 -4.84 -8.65 -6.96
N LEU A 238 -4.00 -9.61 -6.53
CA LEU A 238 -3.50 -9.66 -5.16
C LEU A 238 -2.72 -8.40 -4.80
N ARG A 239 -1.84 -7.93 -5.69
CA ARG A 239 -1.09 -6.68 -5.50
C ARG A 239 -2.02 -5.51 -5.24
N HIS A 240 -3.03 -5.30 -6.09
CA HIS A 240 -3.96 -4.18 -5.93
C HIS A 240 -4.87 -4.31 -4.71
N MET A 241 -5.28 -5.53 -4.35
CA MET A 241 -5.98 -5.79 -3.09
C MET A 241 -5.12 -5.45 -1.87
N CYS A 242 -3.84 -5.86 -1.86
CA CYS A 242 -2.89 -5.56 -0.79
C CYS A 242 -2.61 -4.06 -0.68
N LEU A 243 -2.42 -3.36 -1.80
CA LEU A 243 -2.18 -1.91 -1.80
C LEU A 243 -3.42 -1.13 -1.33
N LEU A 244 -4.62 -1.53 -1.75
CA LEU A 244 -5.86 -0.93 -1.27
C LEU A 244 -6.06 -1.16 0.23
N LEU A 245 -5.78 -2.38 0.72
CA LEU A 245 -5.81 -2.69 2.14
C LEU A 245 -4.78 -1.86 2.91
N LEU A 246 -3.56 -1.72 2.39
CA LEU A 246 -2.50 -0.92 3.01
C LEU A 246 -2.91 0.55 3.12
N LEU A 247 -3.46 1.14 2.06
CA LEU A 247 -3.97 2.52 2.08
C LEU A 247 -5.10 2.70 3.09
N ALA A 248 -6.05 1.75 3.14
CA ALA A 248 -7.13 1.77 4.12
C ALA A 248 -6.60 1.67 5.57
N LEU A 249 -5.63 0.77 5.82
CA LEU A 249 -5.00 0.62 7.13
C LEU A 249 -4.21 1.87 7.53
N VAL A 250 -3.42 2.45 6.63
CA VAL A 250 -2.69 3.71 6.87
C VAL A 250 -3.68 4.83 7.20
N TRP A 251 -4.75 4.97 6.43
CA TRP A 251 -5.77 5.98 6.69
C TRP A 251 -6.49 5.76 8.03
N LEU A 252 -6.95 4.55 8.32
CA LEU A 252 -7.64 4.23 9.57
C LEU A 252 -6.73 4.41 10.79
N SER A 253 -5.50 3.90 10.74
CA SER A 253 -4.55 3.95 11.86
C SER A 253 -3.99 5.35 12.14
N THR A 254 -3.85 6.19 11.11
CA THR A 254 -3.48 7.60 11.31
C THR A 254 -4.61 8.43 11.91
N ARG A 255 -5.85 7.91 11.87
CA ARG A 255 -7.06 8.53 12.43
C ARG A 255 -7.48 7.98 13.78
N VAL A 256 -7.29 6.68 14.04
CA VAL A 256 -7.60 6.05 15.33
C VAL A 256 -6.63 6.58 16.37
N GLN A 257 -7.12 7.53 17.16
CA GLN A 257 -6.41 8.02 18.33
C GLN A 257 -6.60 7.01 19.46
N VAL A 258 -5.55 6.27 19.81
CA VAL A 258 -5.48 5.72 21.18
C VAL A 258 -5.27 6.94 22.07
N PRO A 259 -6.18 7.26 23.02
CA PRO A 259 -6.06 8.45 23.83
C PRO A 259 -4.75 8.34 24.63
N ALA A 260 -3.72 9.04 24.17
CA ALA A 260 -2.42 9.12 24.84
C ALA A 260 -2.61 9.61 26.28
N VAL A 261 -3.67 10.37 26.55
CA VAL A 261 -4.08 10.81 27.89
C VAL A 261 -4.30 9.64 28.84
N GLN A 262 -4.91 8.51 28.43
CA GLN A 262 -5.11 7.36 29.33
C GLN A 262 -3.80 6.65 29.65
N VAL A 263 -2.89 6.55 28.68
CA VAL A 263 -1.56 5.94 28.88
C VAL A 263 -0.65 6.86 29.68
N LEU A 264 -0.67 8.17 29.42
CA LEU A 264 0.12 9.16 30.17
C LEU A 264 -0.41 9.32 31.60
N GLN A 265 -1.74 9.33 31.80
CA GLN A 265 -2.36 9.32 33.12
C GLN A 265 -2.08 8.00 33.86
N ALA A 266 -2.10 6.86 33.17
CA ALA A 266 -1.71 5.58 33.78
C ALA A 266 -0.23 5.58 34.18
N LEU A 267 0.66 6.10 33.33
CA LEU A 267 2.10 6.20 33.63
C LEU A 267 2.38 7.22 34.75
N GLN A 268 1.67 8.36 34.79
CA GLN A 268 1.76 9.34 35.87
C GLN A 268 1.15 8.83 37.18
N ALA A 269 0.07 8.03 37.10
CA ALA A 269 -0.50 7.35 38.26
C ALA A 269 0.46 6.28 38.80
N MET A 270 1.13 5.52 37.92
CA MET A 270 2.13 4.55 38.36
C MET A 270 3.38 5.22 38.94
N SER A 271 3.85 6.34 38.39
CA SER A 271 5.01 7.05 38.93
C SER A 271 4.72 7.74 40.27
N SER A 272 3.52 8.27 40.45
CA SER A 272 3.09 8.83 41.75
C SER A 272 2.92 7.73 42.81
N VAL A 273 2.39 6.56 42.46
CA VAL A 273 2.32 5.41 43.38
C VAL A 273 3.72 4.90 43.76
N ALA A 274 4.66 4.86 42.81
CA ALA A 274 6.04 4.48 43.11
C ALA A 274 6.71 5.42 44.12
N ASN A 275 6.56 6.74 43.94
CA ASN A 275 7.07 7.74 44.88
C ASN A 275 6.41 7.64 46.28
N ASP A 276 5.11 7.32 46.34
CA ASP A 276 4.39 7.15 47.61
C ASP A 276 4.85 5.91 48.39
N VAL A 277 5.25 4.84 47.69
CA VAL A 277 5.80 3.62 48.31
C VAL A 277 7.21 3.89 48.85
N GLU A 278 8.02 4.62 48.09
CA GLU A 278 9.42 4.92 48.43
C GLU A 278 9.52 5.88 49.62
N THR A 279 8.65 6.90 49.68
CA THR A 279 8.54 7.81 50.84
C THR A 279 8.05 7.10 52.10
N ARG A 280 7.11 6.15 52.01
CA ARG A 280 6.67 5.35 53.18
C ARG A 280 7.74 4.38 53.67
N HIS A 281 8.55 3.81 52.78
CA HIS A 281 9.70 2.98 53.17
C HIS A 281 10.84 3.82 53.79
N GLY A 282 11.03 5.07 53.35
CA GLY A 282 11.96 6.01 53.97
C GLY A 282 11.53 6.47 55.36
N ALA A 283 10.24 6.77 55.55
CA ALA A 283 9.70 7.23 56.84
C ALA A 283 9.64 6.14 57.92
N GLY A 284 9.50 4.86 57.53
CA GLY A 284 9.53 3.72 58.48
C GLY A 284 10.91 3.40 59.08
N ARG A 285 11.99 4.05 58.59
CA ARG A 285 13.35 3.90 59.14
C ARG A 285 13.78 5.02 60.10
N GLY A 286 12.98 6.07 60.24
CA GLY A 286 13.21 7.17 61.19
C GLY A 286 12.31 7.05 62.41
N GLY A 287 12.56 6.04 63.26
CA GLY A 287 11.94 5.98 64.59
C GLY A 287 12.61 7.00 65.54
N PRO A 288 11.83 7.67 66.42
CA PRO A 288 12.32 8.74 67.29
C PRO A 288 13.09 8.17 68.50
N ASP A 289 14.33 8.62 68.70
CA ASP A 289 14.99 8.47 70.01
C ASP A 289 14.50 9.61 70.92
N GLU A 290 13.44 9.31 71.67
CA GLU A 290 12.93 10.09 72.79
C GLU A 290 13.66 9.72 74.09
N GLY A 291 14.11 10.73 74.83
CA GLY A 291 14.32 10.68 76.29
C GLY A 291 15.79 10.59 76.72
N ALA A 292 16.28 11.26 77.77
CA ALA A 292 15.59 12.03 78.79
C ALA A 292 16.63 12.82 79.65
N THR A 293 16.21 13.99 80.15
CA THR A 293 16.45 14.55 81.51
C THR A 293 17.89 14.67 82.07
N ARG A 294 18.32 15.90 82.45
CA ARG A 294 18.29 16.41 83.85
C ARG A 294 19.00 17.77 84.03
N THR A 295 18.21 18.76 84.44
CA THR A 295 18.39 19.75 85.53
C THR A 295 19.77 20.32 85.90
N ASP A 296 19.83 21.66 85.86
CA ASP A 296 20.33 22.63 86.86
C ASP A 296 21.60 22.32 87.65
N SER A 297 22.66 23.11 87.41
CA SER A 297 23.34 24.02 88.37
C SER A 297 24.50 24.74 87.66
#